data_AF-A0A356NYP4-F1
#
_entry.id   AF-A0A356NYP4-F1
#
_cell.length_a   1.000
_cell.length_b   1.000
_cell.length_c   1.000
_cell.angle_alpha   90.00
_cell.angle_beta   90.00
_cell.angle_gamma   90.00
#
_symmetry.space_group_name_H-M   'P 1'
#
loop_
_entity.id
_entity.type
_entity.pdbx_description
1 polymer ?
#
loop_
_entity_poly.entity_id
_entity_poly.type
_entity_poly.pdbx_seq_one_letter_code
_entity_poly.pdbx_strand_id
1 'polypeptide(L)' 'EDVFYAELGNHFMNKEGNICMAIVEWGVQEQLPVLTIHDSFICPAVGTARVIDQIGKLFSQLVDSSCVIR' A
#
# COMPACT_ATOMS: atom_id res chain seq x y z
N GLU A 1 24.93 1.42 14.94
CA GLU A 1 23.84 1.56 13.96
C GLU A 1 22.59 0.95 14.55
N ASP A 2 21.49 1.69 14.48
CA ASP A 2 20.24 1.42 15.20
C ASP A 2 19.71 0.01 14.93
N VAL A 3 19.72 -0.82 15.99
CA VAL A 3 19.10 -2.16 16.03
C VAL A 3 17.63 -2.12 15.57
N PHE A 4 16.98 -0.95 15.73
CA PHE A 4 15.62 -0.70 15.25
C PHE A 4 15.45 -0.84 13.73
N TYR A 5 16.45 -0.42 12.94
CA TYR A 5 16.41 -0.55 11.47
C TYR A 5 16.89 -1.92 10.98
N ALA A 6 17.81 -2.56 11.72
CA ALA A 6 18.42 -3.82 11.28
C ALA A 6 17.43 -5.01 11.31
N GLU A 7 16.57 -5.10 12.32
CA GLU A 7 15.67 -6.24 12.50
C GLU A 7 14.18 -5.90 12.35
N LEU A 8 13.72 -4.77 12.90
CA LEU A 8 12.30 -4.36 12.84
C LEU A 8 11.98 -3.51 11.62
N GLY A 9 12.90 -2.63 11.20
CA GLY A 9 12.78 -1.83 9.99
C GLY A 9 12.51 -2.71 8.77
N ASN A 10 13.28 -3.79 8.59
CA ASN A 10 13.05 -4.75 7.51
C ASN A 10 11.65 -5.38 7.57
N HIS A 11 11.15 -5.77 8.74
CA HIS A 11 9.85 -6.45 8.82
C HIS A 11 8.67 -5.54 8.45
N PHE A 12 8.65 -4.30 8.94
CA PHE A 12 7.56 -3.37 8.65
C PHE A 12 7.67 -2.76 7.25
N MET A 13 8.88 -2.43 6.79
CA MET A 13 9.10 -1.95 5.42
C MET A 13 8.75 -3.04 4.39
N ASN A 14 8.95 -4.32 4.70
CA ASN A 14 8.49 -5.42 3.84
C ASN A 14 6.96 -5.48 3.74
N LYS A 15 6.23 -5.20 4.83
CA LYS A 15 4.76 -5.15 4.79
C LYS A 15 4.25 -3.98 3.95
N GLU A 16 4.86 -2.81 4.09
CA GLU A 16 4.57 -1.65 3.24
C GLU A 16 4.83 -1.96 1.76
N GLY A 17 5.99 -2.55 1.44
CA GLY A 17 6.32 -3.00 0.09
C GLY A 17 5.30 -3.99 -0.48
N ASN A 18 4.85 -4.96 0.33
CA ASN A 18 3.83 -5.93 -0.08
C ASN A 18 2.48 -5.27 -0.39
N ILE A 19 2.06 -4.29 0.41
CA ILE A 19 0.84 -3.52 0.15
C ILE A 19 0.98 -2.73 -1.16
N CYS A 20 2.12 -2.08 -1.38
CA CYS A 20 2.39 -1.32 -2.60
C CYS A 20 2.31 -2.22 -3.84
N MET A 21 2.97 -3.38 -3.81
CA MET A 21 2.92 -4.35 -4.90
C MET A 21 1.49 -4.84 -5.16
N ALA A 22 0.76 -5.21 -4.10
CA ALA A 22 -0.62 -5.72 -4.23
C ALA A 22 -1.57 -4.69 -4.86
N ILE A 23 -1.39 -3.39 -4.57
CA ILE A 23 -2.19 -2.32 -5.19
C ILE A 23 -1.85 -2.15 -6.67
N VAL A 24 -0.57 -2.22 -7.03
CA VAL A 24 -0.15 -2.15 -8.44
C VAL A 24 -0.69 -3.34 -9.21
N GLU A 25 -0.60 -4.55 -8.67
CA GLU A 25 -1.15 -5.77 -9.28
C GLU A 25 -2.66 -5.68 -9.48
N TRP A 26 -3.39 -5.23 -8.46
CA TRP A 26 -4.83 -4.96 -8.57
C TRP A 26 -5.14 -3.89 -9.63
N GLY A 27 -4.35 -2.81 -9.69
CA GLY A 27 -4.51 -1.76 -10.70
C GLY A 27 -4.36 -2.30 -12.13
N VAL A 28 -3.39 -3.19 -12.37
CA VAL A 28 -3.23 -3.88 -13.66
C VAL A 28 -4.47 -4.71 -14.00
N GLN A 29 -4.99 -5.49 -13.05
CA GLN A 29 -6.18 -6.33 -13.26
C GLN A 29 -7.43 -5.50 -13.58
N GLU A 30 -7.59 -4.35 -12.92
CA GLU A 30 -8.72 -3.44 -13.09
C GLU A 30 -8.55 -2.44 -14.24
N GLN A 31 -7.45 -2.54 -15.00
CA GLN A 31 -7.06 -1.59 -16.05
C GLN A 31 -7.01 -0.14 -15.55
N LEU A 32 -6.64 0.04 -14.29
CA LEU A 32 -6.46 1.34 -13.64
C LEU A 32 -4.96 1.53 -13.35
N PRO A 33 -4.26 2.43 -14.05
CA PRO A 33 -2.84 2.62 -13.80
C PRO A 33 -2.64 3.21 -12.40
N VAL A 34 -1.90 2.47 -11.56
CA VAL A 34 -1.47 2.92 -10.23
C VAL A 34 0.04 2.85 -10.15
N LEU A 35 0.67 3.95 -9.73
CA LEU A 35 2.09 4.04 -9.43
C LEU A 35 2.28 4.25 -7.93
N THR A 36 3.37 3.73 -7.39
CA THR A 36 3.71 3.87 -5.98
C THR A 36 5.06 4.57 -5.83
N ILE A 37 5.14 5.54 -4.92
CA ILE A 37 6.39 6.18 -4.50
C ILE A 37 6.43 6.07 -2.97
N HIS A 38 7.14 5.08 -2.44
CA HIS A 38 7.03 4.71 -1.03
C HIS A 38 5.57 4.50 -0.62
N ASP A 39 5.09 5.25 0.37
CA ASP A 39 3.73 5.25 0.91
C ASP A 39 2.71 6.04 0.08
N SER A 40 3.15 6.67 -1.02
CA SER A 40 2.32 7.51 -1.87
C SER A 40 1.80 6.76 -3.10
N PHE A 41 0.51 6.90 -3.38
CA PHE A 41 -0.17 6.26 -4.52
C PHE A 41 -0.63 7.30 -5.54
N ILE A 42 -0.27 7.10 -6.80
CA ILE A 42 -0.60 8.00 -7.92
C ILE A 42 -1.51 7.23 -8.88
N CYS A 43 -2.67 7.79 -9.19
CA CYS A 43 -3.65 7.21 -10.11
C CYS A 43 -4.48 8.30 -10.82
N PRO A 44 -5.23 7.97 -11.89
CA PRO A 44 -6.19 8.89 -12.49
C PRO A 44 -7.25 9.32 -11.48
N ALA A 45 -7.65 10.61 -11.51
CA ALA A 45 -8.63 11.18 -10.56
C ALA A 45 -9.96 10.41 -10.51
N VAL A 46 -10.39 9.85 -11.65
CA VAL A 46 -11.61 9.03 -11.75
C VAL A 46 -11.53 7.71 -10.99
N GLY A 47 -10.32 7.23 -10.68
CA GLY A 47 -10.06 5.99 -9.96
C GLY A 47 -9.74 6.19 -8.47
N THR A 48 -9.55 7.42 -8.00
CA THR A 48 -9.08 7.72 -6.63
C THR A 48 -9.91 7.03 -5.55
N ALA A 49 -11.23 7.09 -5.63
CA ALA A 49 -12.10 6.46 -4.62
C ALA A 49 -11.92 4.94 -4.57
N ARG A 50 -11.73 4.29 -5.72
CA ARG A 50 -11.51 2.84 -5.81
C ARG A 50 -10.13 2.46 -5.25
N VAL A 51 -9.11 3.25 -5.55
CA VAL A 51 -7.75 3.04 -5.03
C VAL A 51 -7.72 3.19 -3.51
N ILE A 52 -8.37 4.22 -2.95
CA ILE A 52 -8.48 4.42 -1.50
C ILE A 52 -9.17 3.23 -0.82
N ASP A 53 -10.30 2.79 -1.35
CA ASP A 53 -11.02 1.62 -0.83
C ASP A 53 -10.14 0.35 -0.86
N GLN A 54 -9.41 0.14 -1.96
CA GLN A 54 -8.53 -1.02 -2.10
C GLN A 54 -7.31 -0.96 -1.15
N ILE A 55 -6.70 0.22 -0.97
CA ILE A 55 -5.66 0.45 0.05
C ILE A 55 -6.19 0.00 1.41
N GLY A 56 -7.36 0.49 1.81
CA GLY A 56 -7.97 0.14 3.10
C GLY A 56 -8.15 -1.37 3.29
N LYS A 57 -8.68 -2.05 2.27
CA LYS A 57 -8.87 -3.51 2.28
C LYS A 57 -7.54 -4.27 2.44
N LEU A 58 -6.51 -3.88 1.69
CA LEU A 58 -5.21 -4.55 1.73
C LEU A 58 -4.49 -4.33 3.06
N PHE A 59 -4.58 -3.14 3.64
CA PHE A 59 -4.06 -2.87 4.98
C PHE A 59 -4.74 -3.75 6.04
N SER A 60 -6.07 -3.87 5.99
CA SER A 60 -6.80 -4.74 6.92
C SER A 60 -6.46 -6.23 6.74
N GLN A 61 -6.24 -6.68 5.51
CA GLN A 61 -5.92 -8.08 5.23
C GLN A 61 -4.46 -8.46 5.54
N LEU A 62 -3.50 -7.61 5.21
CA LEU A 62 -2.06 -7.92 5.29
C LEU A 62 -1.42 -7.54 6.63
N VAL A 63 -1.99 -6.57 7.34
CA VAL A 63 -1.40 -5.99 8.56
C VAL A 63 -2.33 -6.14 9.77
N ASP A 64 -3.55 -6.69 9.58
CA ASP A 64 -4.58 -6.79 10.62
C ASP A 64 -4.83 -5.43 11.33
N SER A 65 -4.79 -4.37 10.53
CA SER A 65 -4.83 -2.98 11.00
C SER A 65 -5.77 -2.16 10.13
N SER A 66 -6.51 -1.23 10.74
CA SER A 66 -7.40 -0.31 10.01
C SER A 66 -6.68 1.00 9.67
N CYS A 67 -6.82 1.46 8.43
CA CYS A 67 -6.27 2.74 7.99
C CYS A 67 -7.05 3.89 8.66
N VAL A 68 -6.35 4.78 9.36
CA VAL A 68 -6.95 6.03 9.87
C VAL A 68 -6.98 7.04 8.73
N ILE A 69 -8.04 7.00 7.93
CA ILE A 69 -8.26 8.02 6.88
C ILE A 69 -8.74 9.30 7.59
N ARG A 70 -7.95 10.38 7.51
CA ARG A 70 -8.34 11.74 7.90
C ARG A 70 -8.63 12.59 6.68
#